data_AF-A0A7W0YUR3-F1
#
_entry.id   AF-A0A7W0YUR3-F1
#
_cell.length_a   1.000
_cell.length_b   1.000
_cell.length_c   1.000
_cell.angle_alpha   90.00
_cell.angle_beta   90.00
_cell.angle_gamma   90.00
#
_symmetry.space_group_name_H-M   'P 1'
#
loop_
_entity.id
_entity.type
_entity.pdbx_description
1 polymer ?
#
loop_
_entity_poly.entity_id
_entity_poly.type
_entity_poly.pdbx_seq_one_letter_code
_entity_poly.pdbx_strand_id
1 'polypeptide(L)'
;VPLRDASEQDGALRARFDKATVKDAPKLDADGELSQREEGELYRYYGLEYSEAGSDKGLPEGGVSTGQTDRGVVGNDVSGRETDDAMTRSEEELRVGTTERETGRARLRKHVVTENVTKTVPVKREEIRVEREAITDANRDAATSGADLSEEEHEVVLHEEEVVVDKRAVPKERVRLDKDTVTEQREVSEQVRSEQVELIDAEGEPAEGLDGARGTDEGINR
;
A
#
# COMPACT_ATOMS: atom_id res chain seq x y z
N VAL A 1 16.35 7.27 -14.61
CA VAL A 1 17.52 6.97 -15.48
C VAL A 1 18.15 8.30 -15.87
N PRO A 2 19.46 8.49 -15.66
CA PRO A 2 20.15 9.72 -16.04
C PRO A 2 20.09 9.99 -17.55
N LEU A 3 19.91 11.26 -17.94
CA LEU A 3 19.76 11.68 -19.33
C LEU A 3 20.98 12.44 -19.90
N ARG A 4 22.02 12.66 -19.08
CA ARG A 4 23.20 13.49 -19.40
C ARG A 4 23.91 13.11 -20.71
N ASP A 5 23.76 11.86 -21.14
CA ASP A 5 24.38 11.30 -22.33
C ASP A 5 23.36 10.70 -23.31
N ALA A 6 22.07 10.98 -23.12
CA ALA A 6 21.00 10.50 -23.98
C ALA A 6 21.02 11.25 -25.32
N SER A 7 20.87 10.52 -26.42
CA SER A 7 20.74 11.10 -27.76
C SER A 7 19.29 11.08 -28.21
N GLU A 8 18.80 12.18 -28.76
CA GLU A 8 17.50 12.21 -29.43
C GLU A 8 17.67 11.79 -30.90
N GLN A 9 16.89 10.80 -31.34
CA GLN A 9 16.85 10.33 -32.72
C GLN A 9 15.39 10.09 -33.10
N ASP A 10 14.92 10.72 -34.19
CA ASP A 10 13.55 10.56 -34.72
C ASP A 10 12.44 10.78 -33.68
N GLY A 11 12.62 11.75 -32.77
CA GLY A 11 11.68 12.06 -31.69
C GLY A 11 11.66 11.02 -30.55
N ALA A 12 12.61 10.08 -30.53
CA ALA A 12 12.80 9.12 -29.46
C ALA A 12 14.09 9.41 -28.68
N LEU A 13 13.97 9.48 -27.36
CA LEU A 13 15.10 9.64 -26.46
C LEU A 13 15.81 8.29 -26.23
N ARG A 14 17.08 8.19 -26.60
CA ARG A 14 17.88 6.98 -26.45
C ARG A 14 18.94 7.17 -25.36
N ALA A 15 18.77 6.49 -24.24
CA ALA A 15 19.79 6.40 -23.20
C ALA A 15 20.92 5.44 -23.64
N ARG A 16 22.14 5.66 -23.14
CA ARG A 16 23.31 4.79 -23.39
C ARG A 16 23.29 3.47 -22.60
N PHE A 17 22.26 3.24 -21.79
CA PHE A 17 22.13 2.07 -20.95
C PHE A 17 21.11 1.08 -21.53
N ASP A 18 21.45 -0.21 -21.50
CA ASP A 18 20.56 -1.28 -21.94
C ASP A 18 19.34 -1.43 -21.02
N LYS A 19 18.27 -2.02 -21.56
CA LYS A 19 17.01 -2.23 -20.85
C LYS A 19 17.17 -3.05 -19.56
N ALA A 20 18.14 -3.96 -19.50
CA ALA A 20 18.44 -4.76 -18.30
C ALA A 20 18.96 -3.85 -17.17
N THR A 21 19.96 -3.01 -17.44
CA THR A 21 20.50 -2.03 -16.49
C THR A 21 19.41 -1.09 -15.96
N VAL A 22 18.46 -0.67 -16.79
CA VAL A 22 17.35 0.18 -16.35
C VAL A 22 16.38 -0.57 -15.42
N LYS A 23 16.20 -1.88 -15.61
CA LYS A 23 15.27 -2.70 -14.83
C LYS A 23 15.84 -3.11 -13.47
N ASP A 24 17.15 -3.28 -13.41
CA ASP A 24 17.91 -3.66 -12.23
C ASP A 24 18.35 -2.45 -11.39
N ALA A 25 17.96 -1.24 -11.78
CA ALA A 25 18.23 -0.03 -11.02
C ALA A 25 17.57 -0.07 -9.63
N PRO A 26 18.17 0.59 -8.62
CA PRO A 26 17.59 0.74 -7.29
C PRO A 26 16.13 1.19 -7.36
N LYS A 27 15.26 0.53 -6.58
CA LYS A 27 13.84 0.91 -6.47
C LYS A 27 13.76 2.14 -5.58
N LEU A 28 13.85 3.32 -6.21
CA LEU A 28 13.58 4.59 -5.56
C LEU A 28 12.09 4.91 -5.71
N ASP A 29 11.52 5.54 -4.70
CA ASP A 29 10.11 5.93 -4.73
C ASP A 29 9.90 6.95 -5.86
N ALA A 30 8.95 6.65 -6.76
CA ALA A 30 8.69 7.46 -7.95
C ALA A 30 7.74 8.64 -7.70
N ASP A 31 7.17 8.73 -6.49
CA ASP A 31 6.12 9.68 -6.11
C ASP A 31 6.65 10.79 -5.18
N GLY A 32 7.80 11.39 -5.53
CA GLY A 32 8.42 12.48 -4.77
C GLY A 32 9.71 13.04 -5.39
N GLU A 33 10.28 14.05 -4.74
CA GLU A 33 11.66 14.47 -5.01
C GLU A 33 12.61 13.43 -4.42
N LEU A 34 13.55 12.93 -5.22
CA LEU A 34 14.59 12.03 -4.74
C LEU A 34 15.45 12.77 -3.71
N SER A 35 15.71 12.15 -2.56
CA SER A 35 16.67 12.73 -1.61
C SER A 35 18.10 12.68 -2.18
N GLN A 36 18.97 13.55 -1.68
CA GLN A 36 20.40 13.59 -2.10
C GLN A 36 21.10 12.23 -1.93
N ARG A 37 20.73 11.46 -0.90
CA ARG A 37 21.27 10.11 -0.68
C ARG A 37 20.83 9.14 -1.78
N GLU A 38 19.55 9.17 -2.12
CA GLU A 38 18.97 8.31 -3.16
C GLU A 38 19.46 8.69 -4.57
N GLU A 39 19.62 9.98 -4.83
CA GLU A 39 20.24 10.46 -6.07
C GLU A 39 21.70 10.00 -6.18
N GLY A 40 22.48 10.10 -5.09
CA GLY A 40 23.85 9.58 -5.06
C GLY A 40 23.95 8.07 -5.31
N GLU A 41 23.01 7.28 -4.78
CA GLU A 41 22.92 5.83 -5.04
C GLU A 41 22.55 5.54 -6.50
N LEU A 42 21.61 6.30 -7.07
CA LEU A 42 21.22 6.18 -8.47
C LEU A 42 22.40 6.48 -9.41
N TYR A 43 23.12 7.57 -9.17
CA TYR A 43 24.25 7.97 -10.02
C TYR A 43 25.40 6.98 -9.91
N ARG A 44 25.69 6.47 -8.71
CA ARG A 44 26.68 5.41 -8.49
C ARG A 44 26.35 4.13 -9.25
N TYR A 45 25.08 3.74 -9.28
CA TYR A 45 24.62 2.58 -10.03
C TYR A 45 24.85 2.72 -11.55
N TYR A 46 24.67 3.93 -12.09
CA TYR A 46 24.94 4.23 -13.50
C TYR A 46 26.40 4.60 -13.80
N GLY A 47 27.30 4.53 -12.81
CA GLY A 47 28.71 4.85 -12.95
C GLY A 47 28.99 6.33 -13.21
N LEU A 48 28.08 7.22 -12.79
CA LEU A 48 28.22 8.66 -12.92
C LEU A 48 28.80 9.26 -11.64
N GLU A 49 29.71 10.23 -11.78
CA GLU A 49 30.16 11.02 -10.64
C GLU A 49 28.98 11.84 -10.10
N TYR A 50 28.69 11.65 -8.81
CA TYR A 50 27.75 12.45 -8.05
C TYR A 50 28.55 13.50 -7.28
N SER A 51 28.30 14.77 -7.56
CA SER A 51 28.86 15.88 -6.81
C SER A 51 27.72 16.73 -6.26
N GLU A 52 27.68 16.95 -4.95
CA GLU A 52 26.70 17.83 -4.30
C GLU A 52 26.82 19.28 -4.82
N ALA A 53 27.98 19.66 -5.36
CA ALA A 53 28.23 20.96 -5.97
C ALA A 53 27.70 21.13 -7.41
N GLY A 54 27.11 20.09 -8.01
CA GLY A 54 26.80 20.04 -9.46
C GLY A 54 25.54 19.28 -9.83
N SER A 55 24.58 19.14 -8.91
CA SER A 55 23.24 18.63 -9.22
C SER A 55 22.42 19.70 -9.94
N ASP A 56 21.90 19.37 -11.13
CA ASP A 56 21.07 20.24 -12.00
C ASP A 56 19.65 20.50 -11.42
N LYS A 57 19.48 20.24 -10.13
CA LYS A 57 18.26 20.39 -9.35
C LYS A 57 18.60 21.06 -8.02
N GLY A 58 18.56 22.39 -8.05
CA GLY A 58 18.26 23.23 -6.88
C GLY A 58 19.27 23.24 -5.75
N LEU A 59 20.23 24.17 -5.81
CA LEU A 59 20.85 24.75 -4.62
C LEU A 59 20.80 26.29 -4.71
N PRO A 60 20.55 27.00 -3.59
CA PRO A 60 20.73 28.44 -3.54
C PRO A 60 22.23 28.78 -3.63
N GLU A 61 22.54 29.83 -4.39
CA GLU A 61 23.86 30.44 -4.51
C GLU A 61 24.48 30.77 -3.14
N GLY A 62 25.75 30.41 -2.96
CA GLY A 62 26.63 31.14 -2.05
C GLY A 62 27.74 30.32 -1.42
N GLY A 63 28.98 30.51 -1.89
CA GLY A 63 30.17 30.39 -1.03
C GLY A 63 31.29 29.45 -1.49
N VAL A 64 32.15 29.98 -2.38
CA VAL A 64 33.63 29.83 -2.37
C VAL A 64 34.24 29.51 -0.99
N SER A 65 35.43 28.95 -0.78
CA SER A 65 36.52 28.32 -1.53
C SER A 65 37.61 28.08 -0.48
N THR A 66 38.36 26.98 -0.60
CA THR A 66 39.74 26.81 -0.11
C THR A 66 40.02 26.93 1.40
N GLY A 67 40.36 25.80 2.01
CA GLY A 67 40.95 25.76 3.34
C GLY A 67 41.60 24.41 3.62
N GLN A 68 42.73 24.17 2.96
CA GLN A 68 43.67 23.12 3.33
C GLN A 68 44.13 23.33 4.78
N THR A 69 43.72 22.44 5.68
CA THR A 69 44.52 22.09 6.85
C THR A 69 44.43 20.59 7.07
N ASP A 70 45.47 19.90 6.64
CA ASP A 70 46.04 18.78 7.38
C ASP A 70 46.12 19.15 8.87
N ARG A 71 45.19 18.63 9.67
CA ARG A 71 45.43 18.39 11.09
C ARG A 71 44.40 17.41 11.64
N GLY A 72 44.88 16.20 11.91
CA GLY A 72 44.41 15.32 12.98
C GLY A 72 42.91 15.08 13.08
N VAL A 73 42.48 13.90 12.62
CA VAL A 73 41.47 13.14 13.37
C VAL A 73 42.13 12.75 14.70
N VAL A 74 42.22 13.71 15.61
CA VAL A 74 42.37 13.44 17.03
C VAL A 74 40.93 13.32 17.49
N GLY A 75 40.54 12.14 18.00
CA GLY A 75 39.44 12.14 18.95
C GLY A 75 39.78 13.23 19.96
N ASN A 76 38.93 14.25 20.07
CA ASN A 76 39.12 15.31 21.05
C ASN A 76 38.93 14.65 22.42
N ASP A 77 39.99 14.03 22.90
CA ASP A 77 40.19 13.77 24.30
C ASP A 77 40.21 15.15 24.94
N VAL A 78 39.08 15.56 25.51
CA VAL A 78 38.92 16.86 26.18
C VAL A 78 39.76 16.97 27.45
N SER A 79 40.68 16.02 27.70
CA SER A 79 41.70 16.10 28.75
C SER A 79 43.08 16.52 28.20
N GLY A 80 43.12 17.55 27.36
CA GLY A 80 44.37 18.20 26.95
C GLY A 80 44.87 19.19 28.00
N ARG A 81 46.15 19.09 28.40
CA ARG A 81 46.88 19.84 29.46
C ARG A 81 46.91 21.38 29.34
N GLU A 82 46.17 22.00 28.43
CA GLU A 82 46.07 23.47 28.33
C GLU A 82 44.63 23.87 27.94
N THR A 83 43.65 23.36 28.68
CA THR A 83 42.24 23.79 28.57
C THR A 83 41.92 24.66 29.79
N ASP A 84 41.10 25.70 29.63
CA ASP A 84 40.60 26.55 30.73
C ASP A 84 40.15 25.71 31.95
N ASP A 85 40.11 26.30 33.17
CA ASP A 85 39.61 25.72 34.44
C ASP A 85 38.11 25.32 34.38
N ALA A 86 37.69 24.58 33.36
CA ALA A 86 36.34 24.19 33.05
C ALA A 86 36.29 22.68 32.81
N MET A 87 35.39 22.00 33.50
CA MET A 87 35.09 20.58 33.26
C MET A 87 33.76 20.46 32.50
N THR A 88 33.69 19.51 31.56
CA THR A 88 32.46 19.16 30.83
C THR A 88 31.92 17.84 31.38
N ARG A 89 30.61 17.81 31.70
CA ARG A 89 29.87 16.61 32.10
C ARG A 89 29.05 16.10 30.92
N SER A 90 29.07 14.79 30.70
CA SER A 90 28.28 14.09 29.67
C SER A 90 27.17 13.23 30.28
N GLU A 91 26.08 13.07 29.54
CA GLU A 91 24.93 12.22 29.87
C GLU A 91 24.52 11.39 28.65
N GLU A 92 24.17 10.12 28.87
CA GLU A 92 23.65 9.23 27.84
C GLU A 92 22.14 9.45 27.64
N GLU A 93 21.70 9.63 26.39
CA GLU A 93 20.28 9.77 26.03
C GLU A 93 19.73 8.47 25.43
N LEU A 94 18.63 7.95 26.00
CA LEU A 94 17.91 6.80 25.44
C LEU A 94 16.93 7.25 24.35
N ARG A 95 17.06 6.68 23.13
CA ARG A 95 16.13 6.89 22.02
C ARG A 95 15.39 5.60 21.70
N VAL A 96 14.07 5.61 21.86
CA VAL A 96 13.20 4.45 21.58
C VAL A 96 12.36 4.73 20.35
N GLY A 97 12.28 3.75 19.46
CA GLY A 97 11.42 3.77 18.27
C GLY A 97 10.79 2.40 18.03
N THR A 98 9.90 2.33 17.04
CA THR A 98 9.25 1.08 16.63
C THR A 98 9.65 0.74 15.20
N THR A 99 9.60 -0.55 14.87
CA THR A 99 9.78 -1.03 13.50
C THR A 99 8.66 -2.00 13.15
N GLU A 100 8.20 -1.97 11.92
CA GLU A 100 7.14 -2.86 11.45
C GLU A 100 7.71 -4.23 11.08
N ARG A 101 7.00 -5.29 11.46
CA ARG A 101 7.29 -6.66 11.03
C ARG A 101 6.01 -7.34 10.58
N GLU A 102 6.09 -8.16 9.54
CA GLU A 102 4.94 -8.97 9.12
C GLU A 102 4.61 -10.00 10.21
N THR A 103 3.35 -10.02 10.65
CA THR A 103 2.86 -10.95 11.69
C THR A 103 1.85 -11.96 11.15
N GLY A 104 1.28 -11.74 9.97
CA GLY A 104 0.29 -12.63 9.38
C GLY A 104 -0.29 -12.11 8.07
N ARG A 105 -1.05 -12.97 7.39
CA ARG A 105 -1.68 -12.67 6.10
C ARG A 105 -3.13 -13.15 6.09
N ALA A 106 -4.05 -12.28 5.69
CA ALA A 106 -5.46 -12.62 5.51
C ALA A 106 -5.81 -12.71 4.01
N ARG A 107 -6.73 -13.61 3.64
CA ARG A 107 -7.21 -13.79 2.26
C ARG A 107 -8.70 -14.06 2.26
N LEU A 108 -9.45 -13.33 1.43
CA LEU A 108 -10.83 -13.67 1.09
C LEU A 108 -10.84 -14.67 -0.07
N ARG A 109 -11.59 -15.75 0.08
CA ARG A 109 -11.83 -16.73 -0.98
C ARG A 109 -13.32 -16.87 -1.23
N LYS A 110 -13.73 -16.71 -2.49
CA LYS A 110 -15.05 -17.12 -2.97
C LYS A 110 -14.95 -18.57 -3.42
N HIS A 111 -15.90 -19.40 -3.04
CA HIS A 111 -16.04 -20.75 -3.57
C HIS A 111 -17.46 -20.93 -4.11
N VAL A 112 -17.61 -21.84 -5.06
CA VAL A 112 -18.91 -22.17 -5.66
C VAL A 112 -19.47 -23.37 -4.92
N VAL A 113 -20.75 -23.28 -4.53
CA VAL A 113 -21.50 -24.38 -3.97
C VAL A 113 -22.63 -24.70 -4.93
N THR A 114 -22.81 -25.99 -5.22
CA THR A 114 -23.90 -26.49 -6.05
C THR A 114 -24.94 -27.14 -5.14
N GLU A 115 -26.16 -26.62 -5.16
CA GLU A 115 -27.30 -27.19 -4.45
C GLU A 115 -28.29 -27.79 -5.46
N ASN A 116 -28.91 -28.92 -5.09
CA ASN A 116 -30.00 -29.50 -5.87
C ASN A 116 -31.31 -28.82 -5.49
N VAL A 117 -31.92 -28.12 -6.45
CA VAL A 117 -33.20 -27.44 -6.27
C VAL A 117 -34.25 -28.14 -7.11
N THR A 118 -35.32 -28.61 -6.47
CA THR A 118 -36.48 -29.21 -7.13
C THR A 118 -37.61 -28.21 -7.21
N LYS A 119 -38.17 -28.01 -8.40
CA LYS A 119 -39.39 -27.22 -8.62
C LYS A 119 -40.39 -28.01 -9.45
N THR A 120 -41.63 -28.03 -9.00
CA THR A 120 -42.75 -28.61 -9.75
C THR A 120 -43.31 -27.54 -10.68
N VAL A 121 -43.35 -27.84 -11.98
CA VAL A 121 -43.94 -26.99 -13.01
C VAL A 121 -45.11 -27.77 -13.62
N PRO A 122 -46.34 -27.22 -13.63
CA PRO A 122 -47.44 -27.87 -14.33
C PRO A 122 -47.20 -27.79 -15.85
N VAL A 123 -47.44 -28.90 -16.54
CA VAL A 123 -47.38 -28.98 -18.00
C VAL A 123 -48.69 -29.55 -18.53
N LYS A 124 -49.06 -29.14 -19.74
CA LYS A 124 -50.24 -29.60 -20.47
C LYS A 124 -49.83 -30.47 -21.65
N ARG A 125 -50.73 -31.39 -22.01
CA ARG A 125 -50.69 -32.09 -23.28
C ARG A 125 -52.09 -32.13 -23.87
N GLU A 126 -52.16 -32.08 -25.18
CA GLU A 126 -53.40 -32.24 -25.91
C GLU A 126 -53.67 -33.72 -26.17
N GLU A 127 -54.90 -34.16 -25.94
CA GLU A 127 -55.34 -35.54 -26.17
C GLU A 127 -56.55 -35.52 -27.11
N ILE A 128 -56.53 -36.42 -28.10
CA ILE A 128 -57.64 -36.55 -29.03
C ILE A 128 -58.71 -37.53 -28.51
N ARG A 129 -59.97 -37.15 -28.67
CA ARG A 129 -61.13 -38.01 -28.43
C ARG A 129 -62.06 -37.96 -29.62
N VAL A 130 -62.58 -39.13 -29.99
CA VAL A 130 -63.63 -39.26 -31.02
C VAL A 130 -64.95 -39.51 -30.33
N GLU A 131 -65.92 -38.64 -30.59
CA GLU A 131 -67.30 -38.81 -30.14
C GLU A 131 -68.17 -39.24 -31.32
N ARG A 132 -69.07 -40.21 -31.10
CA ARG A 132 -69.95 -40.75 -32.13
C ARG A 132 -71.38 -40.56 -31.69
N GLU A 133 -72.15 -39.87 -32.51
CA GLU A 133 -73.59 -39.70 -32.31
C GLU A 133 -74.35 -40.61 -33.28
N ALA A 134 -75.40 -41.27 -32.79
CA ALA A 134 -76.29 -42.02 -33.66
C ALA A 134 -77.15 -41.06 -34.48
N ILE A 135 -77.36 -41.39 -35.76
CA ILE A 135 -78.27 -40.62 -36.60
C ILE A 135 -79.71 -40.96 -36.22
N THR A 136 -80.48 -39.94 -35.88
CA THR A 136 -81.91 -39.99 -35.52
C THR A 136 -82.69 -39.04 -36.43
N ASP A 137 -84.02 -39.11 -36.39
CA ASP A 137 -84.85 -38.18 -37.18
C ASP A 137 -84.64 -36.71 -36.78
N ALA A 138 -84.17 -36.45 -35.57
CA ALA A 138 -83.90 -35.10 -35.08
C ALA A 138 -82.59 -34.47 -35.65
N ASN A 139 -81.58 -35.28 -36.01
CA ASN A 139 -80.27 -34.78 -36.48
C ASN A 139 -79.96 -35.15 -37.95
N ARG A 140 -80.87 -35.84 -38.64
CA ARG A 140 -80.72 -36.31 -40.02
C ARG A 140 -80.40 -35.21 -41.03
N ASP A 141 -81.09 -34.07 -40.94
CA ASP A 141 -80.87 -32.94 -41.85
C ASP A 141 -79.45 -32.36 -41.69
N ALA A 142 -78.94 -32.28 -40.46
CA ALA A 142 -77.58 -31.83 -40.19
C ALA A 142 -76.53 -32.82 -40.70
N ALA A 143 -76.75 -34.12 -40.47
CA ALA A 143 -75.85 -35.19 -40.89
C ALA A 143 -75.75 -35.35 -42.41
N THR A 144 -76.72 -34.84 -43.18
CA THR A 144 -76.78 -34.91 -44.65
C THR A 144 -76.52 -33.58 -45.34
N SER A 145 -76.15 -32.53 -44.59
CA SER A 145 -75.89 -31.18 -45.11
C SER A 145 -74.56 -31.03 -45.88
N GLY A 146 -73.70 -32.06 -45.84
CA GLY A 146 -72.41 -32.10 -46.53
C GLY A 146 -72.51 -32.43 -48.02
N ALA A 147 -71.36 -32.53 -48.68
CA ALA A 147 -71.26 -32.97 -50.06
C ALA A 147 -71.69 -34.45 -50.22
N ASP A 148 -71.97 -34.84 -51.48
CA ASP A 148 -72.16 -36.25 -51.82
C ASP A 148 -70.94 -37.09 -51.41
N LEU A 149 -71.16 -38.40 -51.23
CA LEU A 149 -70.15 -39.35 -50.74
C LEU A 149 -68.81 -39.20 -51.47
N SER A 150 -67.79 -38.85 -50.70
CA SER A 150 -66.41 -38.69 -51.14
C SER A 150 -65.43 -39.10 -50.03
N GLU A 151 -64.15 -39.25 -50.38
CA GLU A 151 -63.09 -39.49 -49.40
C GLU A 151 -62.69 -38.16 -48.77
N GLU A 152 -62.65 -38.12 -47.44
CA GLU A 152 -62.27 -36.93 -46.67
C GLU A 152 -61.32 -37.30 -45.53
N GLU A 153 -60.29 -36.49 -45.34
CA GLU A 153 -59.30 -36.65 -44.26
C GLU A 153 -59.38 -35.44 -43.33
N HIS A 154 -59.36 -35.68 -42.00
CA HIS A 154 -59.30 -34.63 -41.00
C HIS A 154 -58.04 -34.79 -40.15
N GLU A 155 -57.11 -33.85 -40.29
CA GLU A 155 -55.86 -33.83 -39.53
C GLU A 155 -56.00 -32.91 -38.31
N VAL A 156 -55.54 -33.42 -37.16
CA VAL A 156 -55.43 -32.65 -35.91
C VAL A 156 -53.98 -32.74 -35.43
N VAL A 157 -53.34 -31.59 -35.25
CA VAL A 157 -52.00 -31.49 -34.65
C VAL A 157 -52.15 -31.31 -33.15
N LEU A 158 -51.50 -32.17 -32.38
CA LEU A 158 -51.48 -32.12 -30.92
C LEU A 158 -50.19 -31.47 -30.43
N HIS A 159 -50.27 -30.71 -29.34
CA HIS A 159 -49.14 -30.06 -28.68
C HIS A 159 -48.93 -30.62 -27.27
N GLU A 160 -47.68 -30.55 -26.82
CA GLU A 160 -47.26 -30.87 -25.46
C GLU A 160 -46.31 -29.79 -24.95
N GLU A 161 -46.46 -29.41 -23.67
CA GLU A 161 -45.57 -28.46 -23.01
C GLU A 161 -44.34 -29.18 -22.43
N GLU A 162 -43.15 -28.75 -22.84
CA GLU A 162 -41.88 -29.24 -22.29
C GLU A 162 -41.29 -28.25 -21.27
N VAL A 163 -40.70 -28.77 -20.18
CA VAL A 163 -40.04 -27.94 -19.16
C VAL A 163 -38.64 -27.54 -19.62
N VAL A 164 -38.38 -26.23 -19.70
CA VAL A 164 -37.05 -25.66 -20.00
C VAL A 164 -36.49 -24.95 -18.76
N VAL A 165 -35.19 -25.08 -18.51
CA VAL A 165 -34.52 -24.51 -17.34
C VAL A 165 -33.30 -23.70 -17.73
N ASP A 166 -33.27 -22.43 -17.29
CA ASP A 166 -32.16 -21.51 -17.49
C ASP A 166 -31.62 -20.98 -16.16
N LYS A 167 -30.31 -20.75 -16.11
CA LYS A 167 -29.62 -20.20 -14.93
C LYS A 167 -28.88 -18.93 -15.31
N ARG A 168 -29.01 -17.89 -14.47
CA ARG A 168 -28.27 -16.63 -14.61
C ARG A 168 -27.63 -16.23 -13.30
N ALA A 169 -26.39 -15.75 -13.37
CA ALA A 169 -25.70 -15.22 -12.21
C ALA A 169 -26.27 -13.84 -11.87
N VAL A 170 -26.68 -13.66 -10.61
CA VAL A 170 -27.18 -12.38 -10.09
C VAL A 170 -26.30 -11.99 -8.91
N PRO A 171 -25.70 -10.79 -8.89
CA PRO A 171 -24.93 -10.33 -7.74
C PRO A 171 -25.86 -10.17 -6.54
N LYS A 172 -25.43 -10.70 -5.38
CA LYS A 172 -26.19 -10.60 -4.13
C LYS A 172 -25.50 -9.69 -3.12
N GLU A 173 -24.18 -9.82 -3.01
CA GLU A 173 -23.40 -9.15 -1.98
C GLU A 173 -22.04 -8.70 -2.51
N ARG A 174 -21.49 -7.64 -1.91
CA ARG A 174 -20.14 -7.14 -2.18
C ARG A 174 -19.33 -7.18 -0.90
N VAL A 175 -18.32 -8.05 -0.86
CA VAL A 175 -17.47 -8.29 0.32
C VAL A 175 -16.16 -7.52 0.18
N ARG A 176 -15.66 -6.95 1.28
CA ARG A 176 -14.36 -6.25 1.38
C ARG A 176 -13.59 -6.77 2.59
N LEU A 177 -12.27 -6.65 2.54
CA LEU A 177 -11.36 -6.96 3.64
C LEU A 177 -10.58 -5.70 3.96
N ASP A 178 -10.67 -5.27 5.21
CA ASP A 178 -10.01 -4.07 5.72
C ASP A 178 -9.16 -4.44 6.95
N LYS A 179 -8.20 -3.59 7.31
CA LYS A 179 -7.38 -3.74 8.53
C LYS A 179 -7.52 -2.51 9.41
N ASP A 180 -7.59 -2.73 10.71
CA ASP A 180 -7.49 -1.67 11.71
C ASP A 180 -6.08 -1.63 12.27
N THR A 181 -5.57 -0.43 12.51
CA THR A 181 -4.30 -0.22 13.22
C THR A 181 -4.61 0.12 14.65
N VAL A 182 -4.08 -0.66 15.58
CA VAL A 182 -4.27 -0.47 17.02
C VAL A 182 -2.93 -0.10 17.65
N THR A 183 -2.91 1.01 18.37
CA THR A 183 -1.75 1.46 19.13
C THR A 183 -1.87 1.00 20.58
N GLU A 184 -0.79 0.43 21.11
CA GLU A 184 -0.70 -0.01 22.49
C GLU A 184 0.62 0.51 23.09
N GLN A 185 0.58 0.90 24.36
CA GLN A 185 1.78 1.33 25.08
C GLN A 185 2.54 0.13 25.63
N ARG A 186 3.86 0.11 25.42
CA ARG A 186 4.78 -0.89 25.96
C ARG A 186 5.90 -0.18 26.70
N GLU A 187 6.19 -0.63 27.92
CA GLU A 187 7.32 -0.11 28.71
C GLU A 187 8.62 -0.73 28.20
N VAL A 188 9.64 0.11 28.07
CA VAL A 188 11.01 -0.29 27.72
C VAL A 188 11.92 0.35 28.76
N SER A 189 12.74 -0.46 29.42
CA SER A 189 13.66 -0.02 30.46
C SER A 189 15.09 -0.37 30.06
N GLU A 190 15.94 0.65 30.01
CA GLU A 190 17.37 0.55 29.69
C GLU A 190 18.16 1.42 30.68
N GLN A 191 19.45 1.10 30.86
CA GLN A 191 20.33 1.86 31.76
C GLN A 191 21.04 2.97 30.99
N VAL A 192 20.97 4.21 31.48
CA VAL A 192 21.75 5.34 30.98
C VAL A 192 22.71 5.82 32.06
N ARG A 193 23.91 6.25 31.67
CA ARG A 193 24.94 6.77 32.56
C ARG A 193 25.02 8.28 32.45
N SER A 194 25.33 8.95 33.55
CA SER A 194 25.73 10.36 33.55
C SER A 194 26.97 10.54 34.41
N GLU A 195 27.84 11.44 33.97
CA GLU A 195 29.01 11.83 34.76
C GLU A 195 28.55 12.75 35.90
N GLN A 196 29.20 12.78 37.05
CA GLN A 196 28.93 13.76 38.11
C GLN A 196 30.24 14.49 38.44
N VAL A 197 30.15 15.80 38.66
CA VAL A 197 31.30 16.63 38.98
C VAL A 197 31.16 17.06 40.43
N GLU A 198 32.11 16.64 41.26
CA GLU A 198 32.19 16.96 42.68
C GLU A 198 33.45 17.80 42.92
N LEU A 199 33.33 18.83 43.76
CA LEU A 199 34.46 19.65 44.17
C LEU A 199 35.11 19.00 45.40
N ILE A 200 36.36 18.59 45.26
CA ILE A 200 37.18 18.03 46.34
C ILE A 200 38.39 18.93 46.59
N ASP A 201 38.83 19.02 47.84
CA ASP A 201 40.03 19.78 48.20
C ASP A 201 41.33 18.99 47.91
N ALA A 202 42.49 19.61 48.17
CA ALA A 202 43.79 18.98 47.94
C ALA A 202 44.08 17.78 48.88
N GLU A 203 43.30 17.62 49.94
CA GLU A 203 43.38 16.53 50.92
C GLU A 203 42.42 15.38 50.55
N GLY A 204 41.54 15.58 49.56
CA GLY A 204 40.61 14.59 49.02
C GLY A 204 39.22 14.61 49.68
N GLU A 205 38.93 15.61 50.50
CA GLU A 205 37.66 15.74 51.21
C GLU A 205 36.65 16.57 50.38
N PRO A 206 35.35 16.25 50.44
CA PRO A 206 34.32 17.04 49.76
C PRO A 206 34.32 18.47 50.30
N ALA A 207 34.52 19.45 49.43
CA ALA A 207 34.55 20.85 49.84
C ALA A 207 33.11 21.30 50.21
N GLU A 208 32.85 21.61 51.48
CA GLU A 208 31.55 22.15 51.92
C GLU A 208 31.26 23.48 51.21
N GLY A 209 30.08 23.58 50.58
CA GLY A 209 29.72 24.66 49.67
C GLY A 209 29.87 26.06 50.27
N LEU A 210 30.59 26.92 49.56
CA LEU A 210 30.37 28.37 49.60
C LEU A 210 29.20 28.70 48.68
N ASP A 211 27.98 28.33 49.07
CA ASP A 211 26.80 28.87 48.40
C ASP A 211 26.40 30.18 49.11
N GLY A 212 26.62 31.31 48.42
CA GLY A 212 25.90 32.56 48.67
C GLY A 212 26.65 33.73 49.34
N ALA A 213 27.56 34.39 48.61
CA ALA A 213 27.89 35.79 48.86
C ALA A 213 27.50 36.69 47.67
N ARG A 214 26.22 37.07 47.66
CA ARG A 214 25.64 38.38 47.30
C ARG A 214 25.99 39.02 45.95
N GLY A 215 24.97 39.09 45.08
CA GLY A 215 24.66 40.29 44.33
C GLY A 215 23.43 40.97 44.96
N THR A 216 23.66 41.96 45.83
CA THR A 216 22.66 42.97 46.19
C THR A 216 22.56 43.96 45.04
N ASP A 217 21.36 44.18 44.50
CA ASP A 217 21.03 45.43 43.79
C ASP A 217 19.68 45.93 44.28
N GLU A 218 19.73 46.99 45.10
CA GLU A 218 18.61 47.89 45.36
C GLU A 218 18.43 48.79 44.13
N GLY A 219 17.23 48.87 43.53
CA GLY A 219 17.09 49.68 42.31
C GLY A 219 15.71 49.87 41.67
N ILE A 220 14.71 50.32 42.44
CA ILE A 220 13.60 51.24 42.06
C ILE A 220 12.97 51.19 40.63
N ASN A 221 11.67 50.83 40.53
CA ASN A 221 10.54 51.75 40.19
C ASN A 221 9.33 51.06 39.53
N ARG A 222 8.17 51.31 40.17
CA ARG A 222 6.77 51.42 39.67
C ARG A 222 6.14 50.29 38.86
#